data_AF-A0AAV8API4-F1
#
_entry.id   AF-A0AAV8API4-F1
#
_cell.length_a   1.000
_cell.length_b   1.000
_cell.length_c   1.000
_cell.angle_alpha   90.00
_cell.angle_beta   90.00
_cell.angle_gamma   90.00
#
_symmetry.space_group_name_H-M   'P 1'
#
loop_
_entity.id
_entity.type
_entity.pdbx_description
1 polymer ?
#
loop_
_entity_poly.entity_id
_entity_poly.type
_entity_poly.pdbx_seq_one_letter_code
_entity_poly.pdbx_strand_id
1 'polypeptide(L)'
;MSGSTGERSFADIISSIRYWVIHSITIPSLFIAGWLFVSTGLAYDVFGSPRPNEYFTESRQGIPLITGRFDSLEQLDEFIRWLAVHGLAVPTVFF
;
A
#
# COMPACT_ATOMS: atom_id res chain seq x y z
N MET A 1 -9.24 36.77 -26.20
CA MET A 1 -8.97 35.47 -26.85
C MET A 1 -8.01 34.72 -25.93
N SER A 2 -8.47 33.71 -25.19
CA SER A 2 -7.55 32.93 -24.33
C SER A 2 -6.69 32.05 -25.23
N GLY A 3 -5.39 32.35 -25.27
CA GLY A 3 -4.42 31.65 -26.11
C GLY A 3 -4.20 30.21 -25.66
N SER A 4 -3.86 29.37 -26.64
CA SER A 4 -3.30 28.04 -26.41
C SER A 4 -2.06 28.14 -25.53
N THR A 5 -1.96 27.26 -24.52
CA THR A 5 -0.83 27.17 -23.58
C THR A 5 0.39 26.46 -24.20
N GLY A 6 0.26 25.92 -25.42
CA GLY A 6 1.36 25.36 -26.22
C GLY A 6 1.50 23.83 -26.14
N GLU A 7 0.78 23.16 -25.24
CA GLU A 7 0.73 21.71 -25.16
C GLU A 7 -0.12 21.11 -26.28
N ARG A 8 0.18 19.85 -26.62
CA ARG A 8 -0.65 19.06 -27.52
C ARG A 8 -1.99 18.76 -26.86
N SER A 9 -3.08 18.87 -27.61
CA SER A 9 -4.42 18.57 -27.09
C SER A 9 -4.53 17.10 -26.64
N PHE A 10 -5.28 16.84 -25.58
CA PHE A 10 -5.50 15.48 -25.10
C PHE A 10 -6.18 14.60 -26.15
N ALA A 11 -7.13 15.14 -26.91
CA ALA A 11 -7.83 14.43 -27.98
C ALA A 11 -6.84 13.88 -29.04
N ASP A 12 -5.82 14.67 -29.40
CA ASP A 12 -4.77 14.23 -30.32
C ASP A 12 -3.84 13.18 -29.69
N ILE A 13 -3.61 13.26 -28.38
CA ILE A 13 -2.76 12.29 -27.65
C ILE A 13 -3.45 10.93 -27.59
N ILE A 14 -4.68 10.85 -27.09
CA ILE A 14 -5.40 9.58 -26.86
C ILE A 14 -5.87 8.91 -28.16
N SER A 15 -5.96 9.65 -29.27
CA SER A 15 -6.25 9.07 -30.60
C SER A 15 -5.00 8.58 -31.33
N SER A 16 -3.80 8.87 -30.82
CA SER A 16 -2.54 8.53 -31.46
C SER A 16 -2.15 7.06 -31.26
N ILE A 17 -1.80 6.36 -32.34
CA ILE A 17 -1.28 4.97 -32.28
C ILE A 17 -0.02 4.90 -31.39
N ARG A 18 0.89 5.87 -31.51
CA ARG A 18 2.13 5.89 -30.70
C ARG A 18 1.83 5.95 -29.20
N TYR A 19 0.79 6.70 -28.81
CA TYR A 19 0.37 6.76 -27.41
C TYR A 19 -0.04 5.37 -26.92
N TRP A 20 -0.87 4.66 -27.67
CA TRP A 20 -1.33 3.32 -27.30
C TRP A 20 -0.26 2.24 -27.41
N VAL A 21 0.70 2.32 -28.35
CA VAL A 21 1.84 1.39 -28.40
C VAL A 21 2.62 1.41 -27.09
N ILE A 22 2.81 2.60 -26.50
CA ILE A 22 3.51 2.75 -25.23
C ILE A 22 2.59 2.37 -24.05
N HIS A 23 1.38 2.96 -24.01
CA HIS A 23 0.50 2.86 -22.85
C HIS A 23 -0.23 1.53 -22.73
N SER A 24 -0.33 0.74 -23.81
CA SER A 24 -0.80 -0.66 -23.74
C SER A 24 0.15 -1.57 -22.97
N ILE A 25 1.40 -1.16 -22.75
CA ILE A 25 2.35 -1.88 -21.90
C ILE A 25 2.44 -1.21 -20.53
N THR A 26 2.68 0.11 -20.49
CA THR A 26 2.94 0.79 -19.21
C THR A 26 1.73 0.83 -18.29
N ILE A 27 0.50 0.96 -18.81
CA ILE A 27 -0.72 0.96 -17.97
C ILE A 27 -0.94 -0.44 -17.34
N PRO A 28 -1.00 -1.55 -18.09
CA PRO A 28 -1.12 -2.87 -17.47
C PRO A 28 0.04 -3.21 -16.54
N SER A 29 1.28 -2.80 -16.86
CA SER A 29 2.43 -3.02 -15.97
C SER A 29 2.26 -2.31 -14.62
N LEU A 30 1.85 -1.04 -14.62
CA LEU A 30 1.59 -0.31 -13.37
C LEU A 30 0.41 -0.91 -12.59
N PHE A 31 -0.63 -1.36 -13.30
CA PHE A 31 -1.76 -2.04 -12.68
C PHE A 31 -1.34 -3.33 -11.96
N ILE A 32 -0.56 -4.18 -12.64
CA ILE A 32 -0.02 -5.43 -12.04
C ILE A 32 0.93 -5.12 -10.89
N ALA A 33 1.77 -4.10 -11.00
CA ALA A 33 2.65 -3.69 -9.91
C ALA A 33 1.85 -3.28 -8.66
N GLY A 34 0.78 -2.48 -8.83
CA GLY A 34 -0.13 -2.12 -7.74
C GLY A 34 -0.88 -3.31 -7.17
N TRP A 35 -1.31 -4.25 -8.02
CA TRP A 35 -1.92 -5.51 -7.59
C TRP A 35 -0.96 -6.32 -6.71
N LEU A 36 0.27 -6.56 -7.18
CA LEU A 36 1.30 -7.31 -6.47
C LEU A 36 1.67 -6.64 -5.14
N PHE A 37 1.72 -5.31 -5.10
CA PHE A 37 1.98 -4.55 -3.88
C PHE A 37 0.99 -4.88 -2.76
N VAL A 38 -0.29 -5.10 -3.09
CA VAL A 38 -1.32 -5.50 -2.11
C VAL A 38 -1.34 -7.02 -1.91
N SER A 39 -1.33 -7.80 -2.99
CA SER A 39 -1.53 -9.26 -2.94
C SER A 39 -0.40 -10.02 -2.26
N THR A 40 0.82 -9.47 -2.28
CA THR A 40 1.99 -10.04 -1.58
C THR A 40 2.03 -9.71 -0.09
N GLY A 41 1.13 -8.84 0.38
CA GLY A 41 1.11 -8.35 1.75
C GLY A 41 2.04 -7.15 2.01
N LEU A 42 2.87 -6.75 1.04
CA LEU A 42 3.85 -5.66 1.21
C LEU A 42 3.22 -4.33 1.65
N ALA A 43 2.01 -4.03 1.20
CA ALA A 43 1.28 -2.84 1.63
C ALA A 43 1.03 -2.79 3.15
N TYR A 44 0.71 -3.93 3.77
CA TYR A 44 0.49 -4.00 5.23
C TYR A 44 1.80 -3.73 5.97
N ASP A 45 2.90 -4.29 5.49
CA ASP A 45 4.21 -4.19 6.13
C ASP A 45 4.81 -2.78 5.98
N VAL A 46 4.68 -2.15 4.80
CA VAL A 46 5.19 -0.78 4.53
C VAL A 46 4.46 0.27 5.35
N PHE A 47 3.14 0.15 5.49
CA PHE A 47 2.32 1.15 6.15
C PHE A 47 1.97 0.81 7.59
N GLY A 48 2.40 -0.35 8.12
CA GLY A 48 2.03 -0.83 9.45
C GLY A 48 0.52 -1.00 9.63
N SER A 49 -0.21 -1.26 8.54
CA SER A 49 -1.65 -1.47 8.58
C SER A 49 -1.95 -2.89 9.06
N PRO A 50 -2.74 -3.09 10.13
CA PRO A 50 -3.07 -4.44 10.59
C PRO A 50 -3.87 -5.20 9.53
N ARG A 51 -3.46 -6.43 9.25
CA ARG A 51 -4.27 -7.39 8.49
C ARG A 51 -5.55 -7.73 9.29
N PRO A 52 -6.60 -8.28 8.65
CA PRO A 52 -7.85 -8.59 9.34
C PRO A 52 -7.71 -9.45 10.60
N ASN A 53 -6.67 -10.29 10.66
CA ASN A 53 -6.35 -11.17 11.79
C ASN A 53 -5.34 -10.57 12.80
N GLU A 54 -4.92 -9.32 12.65
CA GLU A 54 -3.87 -8.68 13.47
C GLU A 54 -4.39 -7.57 14.39
N TYR A 55 -5.66 -7.17 14.25
CA TYR A 55 -6.25 -6.12 15.10
C TYR A 55 -6.27 -6.48 16.59
N PHE A 56 -6.58 -7.74 16.89
CA PHE A 56 -6.66 -8.29 18.23
C PHE A 56 -5.88 -9.59 18.32
N THR A 57 -5.31 -9.86 19.49
CA THR A 57 -4.55 -11.09 19.74
C THR A 57 -5.28 -11.96 20.75
N GLU A 58 -4.92 -13.24 20.85
CA GLU A 58 -5.52 -14.13 21.86
C GLU A 58 -5.34 -13.58 23.28
N SER A 59 -4.19 -12.95 23.55
CA SER A 59 -3.87 -12.35 24.84
C SER A 59 -4.40 -10.93 25.03
N ARG A 60 -4.71 -10.19 23.96
CA ARG A 60 -5.10 -8.77 23.98
C ARG A 60 -6.40 -8.54 23.21
N GLN A 61 -7.48 -8.41 23.97
CA GLN A 61 -8.83 -8.09 23.46
C GLN A 61 -9.19 -6.59 23.60
N GLY A 62 -8.32 -5.80 24.22
CA GLY A 62 -8.47 -4.34 24.30
C GLY A 62 -7.90 -3.62 23.07
N ILE A 63 -8.44 -2.44 22.75
CA ILE A 63 -7.99 -1.60 21.64
C ILE A 63 -6.54 -1.13 21.91
N PRO A 64 -5.61 -1.23 20.94
CA PRO A 64 -4.22 -0.76 21.09
C PRO A 64 -4.16 0.77 20.96
N LEU A 65 -4.67 1.47 21.98
CA LEU A 65 -4.69 2.93 21.99
C LEU A 65 -3.37 3.48 22.53
N ILE A 66 -2.70 4.31 21.74
CA ILE A 66 -1.53 5.08 22.19
C ILE A 66 -2.00 6.15 23.18
N THR A 67 -1.44 6.12 24.38
CA THR A 67 -1.82 7.06 25.47
C THR A 67 -0.66 7.95 25.89
N GLY A 68 0.56 7.57 25.54
CA GLY A 68 1.77 8.32 25.85
C GLY A 68 2.36 9.00 24.62
N ARG A 69 2.73 10.28 24.75
CA ARG A 69 3.27 11.08 23.64
C ARG A 69 4.74 10.81 23.38
N PHE A 70 5.52 10.55 24.43
CA PHE A 70 6.99 10.49 24.34
C PHE A 70 7.51 9.05 24.23
N ASP A 71 6.68 8.08 24.58
CA ASP A 71 6.89 6.63 24.58
C ASP A 71 6.01 5.92 23.53
N SER A 72 5.39 6.66 22.61
CA SER A 72 4.42 6.12 21.65
C SER A 72 4.98 5.00 20.76
N LEU A 73 6.27 5.07 20.41
CA LEU A 73 6.92 4.03 19.60
C LEU A 73 7.10 2.74 20.40
N GLU A 74 7.52 2.85 21.67
CA GLU A 74 7.66 1.71 22.57
C GLU A 74 6.30 1.07 22.86
N GLN A 75 5.26 1.87 23.10
CA GLN A 75 3.87 1.38 23.25
C GLN A 75 3.41 0.60 22.00
N LEU A 76 3.74 1.10 20.79
CA LEU A 76 3.39 0.42 19.55
C LEU A 76 4.14 -0.92 19.39
N ASP A 77 5.44 -0.94 19.71
CA ASP A 77 6.25 -2.16 19.67
C ASP A 77 5.71 -3.22 20.63
N GLU A 78 5.28 -2.82 21.83
CA GLU A 78 4.61 -3.73 22.78
C GLU A 78 3.30 -4.32 22.22
N PHE A 79 2.47 -3.51 21.56
CA PHE A 79 1.22 -3.97 20.96
C PHE A 79 1.42 -4.98 19.83
N ILE A 80 2.49 -4.84 19.06
CA ILE A 80 2.81 -5.68 17.89
C ILE A 80 3.68 -6.88 18.27
N ARG A 81 4.39 -6.84 19.42
CA ARG A 81 5.31 -7.90 19.87
C ARG A 81 4.70 -9.31 19.85
N TRP A 82 3.43 -9.45 20.23
CA TRP A 82 2.76 -10.75 20.17
C TRP A 82 2.61 -11.27 18.72
N LEU A 83 2.31 -10.40 17.76
CA LEU A 83 2.20 -10.75 16.34
C LEU A 83 3.56 -11.20 15.78
N ALA A 84 4.64 -10.54 16.21
CA ALA A 84 6.00 -10.88 15.81
C ALA A 84 6.44 -12.25 16.34
N VAL A 85 6.14 -12.56 17.61
CA VAL A 85 6.53 -13.82 18.25
C VAL A 85 5.80 -15.04 17.67
N HIS A 86 4.56 -14.86 17.21
CA HIS A 86 3.73 -15.95 16.68
C HIS A 86 3.77 -16.06 15.14
N GLY A 87 4.71 -15.39 14.48
CA GLY A 87 4.92 -15.50 13.03
C GLY A 87 3.81 -14.90 12.18
N LEU A 88 2.87 -14.15 12.78
CA LEU A 88 1.82 -13.45 12.04
C LEU A 88 2.37 -12.16 11.38
N ALA A 89 3.43 -11.58 11.95
CA ALA A 89 4.08 -10.38 11.41
C ALA A 89 5.12 -10.65 10.29
N VAL A 90 5.18 -11.86 9.72
CA VAL A 90 6.17 -12.24 8.69
C VAL A 90 5.56 -12.06 7.29
N PRO A 91 6.33 -11.56 6.30
CA PRO A 91 5.84 -11.33 4.95
C PRO A 91 5.42 -12.66 4.33
N THR A 92 4.12 -12.87 4.17
CA THR A 92 3.56 -13.96 3.39
C THR A 92 3.76 -13.65 1.91
N VAL A 93 5.00 -13.75 1.44
CA VAL A 93 5.27 -13.99 0.02
C VAL A 93 5.03 -15.49 -0.21
N PHE A 94 3.76 -15.89 -0.20
CA PHE A 94 3.37 -17.17 -0.77
C PHE A 94 3.23 -16.95 -2.29
N PHE A 95 4.17 -17.52 -3.04
CA PHE A 95 3.94 -17.93 -4.42
C PHE A 95 3.54 -19.41 -4.42
#